data_AF-A0A3S4VDJ4-F1
#
_entry.id   AF-A0A3S4VDJ4-F1
#
_cell.length_a   1.000
_cell.length_b   1.000
_cell.length_c   1.000
_cell.angle_alpha   90.00
_cell.angle_beta   90.00
_cell.angle_gamma   90.00
#
_symmetry.space_group_name_H-M   'P 1'
#
loop_
_entity.id
_entity.type
_entity.pdbx_description
1 polymer ?
#
loop_
_entity_poly.entity_id
_entity_poly.type
_entity_poly.pdbx_seq_one_letter_code
_entity_poly.pdbx_strand_id
1 'polypeptide(L)'
;METTVFSPDGKKQYLAISDKVEHFSQDGKTNFTTPLVYLFNTAGDNQKQKNETAKLLESQSWKLSAQKAVLTKDEMLYLEGNVVAESLEPTSRLQRVETQSAVVNLKTQDITSDTTVKINGQNFNSTGLKWWVICANKWPL
;
A
#
# COMPACT_ATOMS: atom_id res chain seq x y z
N MET A 1 1.23 17.64 -4.94
CA MET A 1 1.03 17.06 -6.28
C MET A 1 0.30 15.73 -6.14
N GLU A 2 -0.52 15.36 -7.12
CA GLU A 2 -1.36 14.16 -7.09
C GLU A 2 -1.17 13.33 -8.37
N THR A 3 -1.02 12.02 -8.20
CA THR A 3 -0.91 11.03 -9.29
C THR A 3 -1.89 9.90 -9.04
N THR A 4 -2.79 9.63 -9.98
CA THR A 4 -3.73 8.49 -9.92
C THR A 4 -3.44 7.52 -11.06
N VAL A 5 -3.43 6.22 -10.75
CA VAL A 5 -3.29 5.15 -11.75
C VAL A 5 -4.49 4.22 -11.69
N PHE A 6 -4.91 3.78 -12.88
CA PHE A 6 -6.05 2.90 -13.08
C PHE A 6 -5.58 1.57 -13.65
N SER A 7 -6.26 0.49 -13.26
CA SER A 7 -6.09 -0.84 -13.84
C SER A 7 -6.59 -0.87 -15.30
N PRO A 8 -6.23 -1.90 -16.08
CA PRO A 8 -6.77 -2.08 -17.44
C PRO A 8 -8.29 -2.12 -17.51
N ASP A 9 -8.97 -2.53 -16.43
CA ASP A 9 -10.44 -2.56 -16.31
C ASP A 9 -11.05 -1.20 -15.94
N GLY A 10 -10.23 -0.15 -15.85
CA GLY A 10 -10.66 1.21 -15.49
C GLY A 10 -10.91 1.45 -14.00
N LYS A 11 -10.57 0.50 -13.12
CA LYS A 11 -10.70 0.67 -11.66
C LYS A 11 -9.47 1.40 -11.11
N LYS A 12 -9.63 2.24 -10.09
CA LYS A 12 -8.48 2.88 -9.43
C LYS A 12 -7.59 1.80 -8.82
N GLN A 13 -6.29 1.85 -9.12
CA GLN A 13 -5.31 0.92 -8.58
C GLN A 13 -4.54 1.56 -7.43
N TYR A 14 -4.03 2.78 -7.63
CA TYR A 14 -3.45 3.57 -6.54
C TYR A 14 -3.58 5.08 -6.77
N LEU A 15 -3.49 5.82 -5.68
CA LEU A 15 -3.41 7.28 -5.62
C LEU A 15 -2.17 7.66 -4.81
N ALA A 16 -1.29 8.46 -5.37
CA ALA A 16 -0.10 8.98 -4.69
C ALA A 16 -0.18 10.51 -4.59
N ILE A 17 -0.09 11.02 -3.37
CA ILE A 17 -0.04 12.44 -3.05
C ILE A 17 1.35 12.73 -2.46
N SER A 18 1.98 13.82 -2.86
CA SER A 18 3.36 14.13 -2.44
C SER A 18 3.64 15.62 -2.57
N ASP A 19 4.53 16.16 -1.73
CA ASP A 19 4.90 17.57 -1.78
C ASP A 19 5.62 17.92 -3.09
N LYS A 20 6.50 17.02 -3.55
CA LYS A 20 7.30 17.19 -4.77
C LYS A 20 7.42 15.88 -5.53
N VAL A 21 7.23 15.94 -6.84
CA VAL A 21 7.37 14.82 -7.77
C VAL A 21 8.39 15.16 -8.85
N GLU A 22 9.34 14.25 -9.09
CA GLU A 22 10.38 14.38 -10.12
C GLU A 22 10.38 13.13 -11.00
N HIS A 23 10.13 13.30 -12.30
CA HIS A 23 10.13 12.19 -13.26
C HIS A 23 11.38 12.24 -14.15
N PHE A 24 12.11 11.14 -14.23
CA PHE A 24 13.33 11.00 -15.01
C PHE A 24 13.07 10.05 -16.19
N SER A 25 12.87 10.59 -17.39
CA SER A 25 12.48 9.78 -18.56
C SER A 25 13.55 8.79 -19.02
N GLN A 26 14.84 9.11 -18.83
CA GLN A 26 15.95 8.24 -19.20
C GLN A 26 15.88 6.90 -18.44
N ASP A 27 15.69 6.97 -17.13
CA ASP A 27 15.59 5.78 -16.26
C ASP A 27 14.14 5.29 -16.09
N GLY A 28 13.16 6.12 -16.48
CA GLY A 28 11.72 6.00 -16.17
C GLY A 28 11.45 5.76 -14.70
N LYS A 29 12.13 6.52 -13.85
CA LYS A 29 11.89 6.55 -12.41
C LYS A 29 11.15 7.82 -12.04
N THR A 30 10.30 7.72 -11.03
CA THR A 30 9.60 8.87 -10.45
C THR A 30 9.90 8.94 -8.97
N ASN A 31 10.47 10.05 -8.53
CA ASN A 31 10.79 10.30 -7.13
C ASN A 31 9.69 11.14 -6.49
N PHE A 32 9.29 10.76 -5.28
CA PHE A 32 8.30 11.43 -4.46
C PHE A 32 8.95 11.87 -3.15
N THR A 33 8.70 13.11 -2.74
CA THR A 33 9.07 13.63 -1.41
C THR A 33 7.84 13.59 -0.52
N THR A 34 7.96 13.08 0.71
CA THR A 34 6.86 12.94 1.67
C THR A 34 5.60 12.30 1.07
N PRO A 35 5.72 11.13 0.41
CA PRO A 35 4.60 10.47 -0.25
C PRO A 35 3.53 10.00 0.75
N LEU A 36 2.28 10.11 0.32
CA LEU A 36 1.09 9.52 0.89
C LEU A 36 0.38 8.72 -0.21
N VAL A 37 0.46 7.39 -0.12
CA VAL A 37 -0.04 6.47 -1.15
C VAL A 37 -1.22 5.69 -0.63
N TYR A 38 -2.30 5.67 -1.40
CA TYR A 38 -3.48 4.85 -1.16
C TYR A 38 -3.49 3.71 -2.17
N LEU A 39 -3.48 2.47 -1.68
CA LEU A 39 -3.67 1.28 -2.48
C LEU A 39 -5.15 0.89 -2.44
N PHE A 40 -5.74 0.68 -3.61
CA PHE A 40 -7.12 0.24 -3.74
C PHE A 40 -7.13 -1.20 -4.21
N ASN A 41 -7.89 -2.06 -3.55
CA ASN A 41 -8.00 -3.44 -3.98
C ASN A 41 -8.85 -3.54 -5.25
N THR A 42 -8.23 -4.06 -6.32
CA THR A 42 -8.79 -4.18 -7.67
C THR A 42 -9.43 -5.55 -7.92
N ALA A 43 -9.46 -6.46 -6.94
CA ALA A 43 -10.10 -7.77 -7.06
C ALA A 43 -11.59 -7.58 -7.39
N GLY A 44 -11.93 -7.83 -8.65
CA GLY A 44 -13.29 -7.72 -9.15
C GLY A 44 -14.23 -8.73 -8.51
N ASP A 45 -15.41 -8.24 -8.13
CA ASP A 45 -16.69 -8.78 -8.59
C ASP A 45 -16.89 -10.30 -8.50
N ASN A 46 -16.48 -10.92 -7.38
CA ASN A 46 -16.96 -12.26 -7.00
C ASN A 46 -17.69 -12.28 -5.65
N GLN A 47 -18.11 -11.12 -5.13
CA GLN A 47 -19.13 -11.05 -4.08
C GLN A 47 -20.50 -10.75 -4.70
N LYS A 48 -21.02 -11.74 -5.45
CA LYS A 48 -22.46 -11.84 -5.63
C LYS A 48 -23.04 -12.26 -4.27
N GLN A 49 -23.96 -11.42 -3.77
CA GLN A 49 -24.89 -11.66 -2.65
C GLN A 49 -24.37 -11.43 -1.22
N LYS A 50 -24.58 -10.22 -0.69
CA LYS A 50 -25.69 -9.92 0.24
C LYS A 50 -25.60 -8.47 0.77
N ASN A 51 -26.74 -7.77 0.65
CA ASN A 51 -27.12 -6.57 1.40
C ASN A 51 -26.41 -5.24 1.04
N GLU A 52 -27.15 -4.37 0.37
CA GLU A 52 -26.76 -3.06 -0.21
C GLU A 52 -26.31 -1.98 0.79
N THR A 53 -26.11 -2.29 2.07
CA THR A 53 -25.71 -1.30 3.08
C THR A 53 -24.26 -1.48 3.55
N ALA A 54 -23.58 -2.56 3.14
CA ALA A 54 -22.17 -2.85 3.45
C ALA A 54 -21.22 -2.67 2.23
N LYS A 55 -21.74 -2.23 1.08
CA LYS A 55 -21.04 -2.14 -0.22
C LYS A 55 -19.98 -1.02 -0.31
N LEU A 56 -19.74 -0.29 0.77
CA LEU A 56 -18.74 0.78 0.86
C LEU A 56 -17.49 0.39 1.68
N LEU A 57 -17.46 -0.84 2.21
CA LEU A 57 -16.38 -1.36 3.06
C LEU A 57 -15.62 -2.54 2.43
N GLU A 58 -15.96 -2.96 1.22
CA GLU A 58 -15.35 -4.14 0.59
C GLU A 58 -14.30 -3.77 -0.44
N SER A 59 -13.06 -3.56 0.02
CA SER A 59 -11.85 -4.16 -0.57
C SER A 59 -10.62 -3.57 0.14
N GLN A 60 -9.74 -4.43 0.68
CA GLN A 60 -8.60 -4.04 1.54
C GLN A 60 -7.83 -2.84 0.97
N SER A 61 -8.00 -1.66 1.57
CA SER A 61 -7.35 -0.43 1.15
C SER A 61 -6.28 -0.04 2.17
N TRP A 62 -5.06 0.19 1.70
CA TRP A 62 -3.91 0.54 2.54
C TRP A 62 -3.51 1.98 2.32
N LYS A 63 -3.16 2.68 3.40
CA LYS A 63 -2.53 4.00 3.39
C LYS A 63 -1.07 3.85 3.76
N LEU A 64 -0.18 4.27 2.87
CA LEU A 64 1.26 4.19 3.03
C LEU A 64 1.83 5.60 3.10
N SER A 65 2.71 5.85 4.06
CA SER A 65 3.46 7.12 4.13
C SER A 65 4.93 6.86 4.36
N ALA A 66 5.79 7.73 3.81
CA ALA A 66 7.24 7.68 4.01
C ALA A 66 7.84 9.09 3.88
N GLN A 67 9.14 9.23 4.10
CA GLN A 67 9.87 10.47 3.80
C GLN A 67 10.20 10.59 2.32
N LYS A 68 10.51 9.47 1.66
CA LYS A 68 10.81 9.41 0.23
C LYS A 68 10.18 8.17 -0.39
N ALA A 69 9.82 8.28 -1.66
CA ALA A 69 9.56 7.10 -2.47
C ALA A 69 10.16 7.20 -3.87
N VAL A 70 10.48 6.04 -4.45
CA VAL A 70 10.90 5.89 -5.84
C VAL A 70 10.01 4.85 -6.51
N LEU A 71 9.31 5.26 -7.56
CA LEU A 71 8.55 4.37 -8.44
C LEU A 71 9.38 4.04 -9.67
N THR A 72 9.51 2.75 -9.98
CA THR A 72 10.20 2.26 -11.18
C THR A 72 9.22 1.90 -12.30
N LYS A 73 9.75 1.71 -13.52
CA LYS A 73 8.97 1.23 -14.70
C LYS A 73 8.25 -0.10 -14.46
N ASP A 74 8.79 -0.94 -13.59
CA ASP A 74 8.22 -2.27 -13.29
C ASP A 74 7.05 -2.22 -12.30
N GLU A 75 6.63 -1.01 -11.91
CA GLU A 75 5.59 -0.74 -10.92
C GLU A 75 5.98 -1.19 -9.50
N MET A 76 7.28 -1.12 -9.20
CA MET A 76 7.82 -1.31 -7.87
C MET A 76 8.00 0.05 -7.19
N LEU A 77 7.37 0.21 -6.03
CA LEU A 77 7.44 1.41 -5.21
C LEU A 77 8.32 1.16 -3.99
N TYR A 78 9.48 1.80 -3.98
CA TYR A 78 10.42 1.77 -2.86
C TYR A 78 10.10 2.92 -1.92
N LEU A 79 9.86 2.63 -0.65
CA LEU A 79 9.55 3.58 0.41
C LEU A 79 10.70 3.63 1.39
N GLU A 80 11.18 4.82 1.73
CA GLU A 80 12.30 5.02 2.63
C GLU A 80 12.03 6.12 3.66
N GLY A 81 12.44 5.84 4.90
CA GLY A 81 12.39 6.75 6.03
C GLY A 81 11.02 6.79 6.69
N ASN A 82 10.94 6.32 7.94
CA ASN A 82 9.71 6.33 8.76
C ASN A 82 8.49 5.83 7.98
N VAL A 83 8.64 4.66 7.35
CA VAL A 83 7.57 4.06 6.56
C VAL A 83 6.46 3.58 7.48
N VAL A 84 5.24 3.99 7.19
CA VAL A 84 4.03 3.56 7.90
C VAL A 84 3.06 3.00 6.88
N ALA A 85 2.60 1.77 7.10
CA ALA A 85 1.49 1.18 6.39
C ALA A 85 0.30 1.01 7.36
N GLU A 86 -0.82 1.64 7.03
CA GLU A 86 -2.03 1.66 7.84
C GLU A 86 -3.19 1.04 7.06
N SER A 87 -3.91 0.12 7.68
CA SER A 87 -5.12 -0.43 7.09
C SER A 87 -6.25 0.59 7.22
N LEU A 88 -6.99 0.82 6.14
CA LEU A 88 -8.20 1.65 6.16
C LEU A 88 -9.45 0.85 6.49
N GLU A 89 -9.33 -0.47 6.65
CA GLU A 89 -10.42 -1.38 6.99
C GLU A 89 -10.52 -1.53 8.51
N PRO A 90 -11.61 -1.04 9.16
CA PRO A 90 -11.75 -1.11 10.61
C PRO A 90 -11.72 -2.55 11.14
N THR A 91 -12.20 -3.52 10.35
CA THR A 91 -12.25 -4.92 10.74
C THR A 91 -10.92 -5.67 10.55
N SER A 92 -9.90 -5.04 9.94
CA SER A 92 -8.61 -5.69 9.69
C SER A 92 -7.90 -6.06 10.98
N ARG A 93 -7.47 -7.32 11.14
CA ARG A 93 -6.69 -7.73 12.32
C ARG A 93 -5.34 -7.01 12.39
N LEU A 94 -4.76 -6.71 11.22
CA LEU A 94 -3.52 -5.97 11.06
C LEU A 94 -3.86 -4.49 10.82
N GLN A 95 -3.54 -3.62 11.79
CA GLN A 95 -3.95 -2.22 11.77
C GLN A 95 -2.86 -1.30 11.23
N ARG A 96 -1.63 -1.47 11.73
CA ARG A 96 -0.53 -0.55 11.43
C ARG A 96 0.80 -1.27 11.45
N VAL A 97 1.64 -0.95 10.48
CA VAL A 97 3.01 -1.45 10.37
C VAL A 97 3.96 -0.28 10.23
N GLU A 98 5.01 -0.28 11.04
CA GLU A 98 6.04 0.76 11.07
C GLU A 98 7.40 0.13 10.78
N THR A 99 8.15 0.73 9.85
CA THR A 99 9.46 0.24 9.43
C THR A 99 10.31 1.36 8.83
N GLN A 100 11.60 1.10 8.59
CA GLN A 100 12.50 2.10 8.00
C GLN A 100 12.49 2.07 6.47
N SER A 101 12.28 0.90 5.88
CA SER A 101 12.22 0.69 4.43
C SER A 101 11.11 -0.29 4.09
N ALA A 102 10.43 -0.08 2.97
CA ALA A 102 9.51 -1.07 2.42
C ALA A 102 9.53 -1.04 0.89
N VAL A 103 9.22 -2.17 0.28
CA VAL A 103 9.06 -2.31 -1.16
C VAL A 103 7.65 -2.81 -1.42
N VAL A 104 6.91 -2.09 -2.26
CA VAL A 104 5.55 -2.43 -2.65
C VAL A 104 5.54 -2.79 -4.12
N ASN A 105 5.06 -3.99 -4.42
CA ASN A 105 4.73 -4.36 -5.78
C ASN A 105 3.30 -3.88 -6.08
N LEU A 106 3.14 -2.85 -6.91
CA LEU A 106 1.82 -2.26 -7.15
C LEU A 106 0.90 -3.15 -8.01
N LYS A 107 1.45 -4.14 -8.72
CA LYS A 107 0.68 -5.14 -9.50
C LYS A 107 0.02 -6.17 -8.58
N THR A 108 0.79 -6.73 -7.64
CA THR A 108 0.30 -7.76 -6.72
C THR A 108 -0.23 -7.20 -5.40
N GLN A 109 0.13 -5.95 -5.10
CA GLN A 109 -0.10 -5.26 -3.83
C GLN A 109 0.62 -5.91 -2.64
N ASP A 110 1.68 -6.66 -2.90
CA ASP A 110 2.52 -7.19 -1.82
C ASP A 110 3.45 -6.10 -1.28
N ILE A 111 3.47 -5.95 0.04
CA ILE A 111 4.36 -5.02 0.76
C ILE A 111 5.41 -5.87 1.48
N THR A 112 6.68 -5.60 1.20
CA THR A 112 7.81 -6.33 1.79
C THR A 112 8.76 -5.38 2.50
N SER A 113 9.43 -5.86 3.54
CA SER A 113 10.48 -5.09 4.23
C SER A 113 11.58 -6.01 4.72
N ASP A 114 12.82 -5.55 4.56
CA ASP A 114 14.05 -6.20 5.02
C ASP A 114 14.58 -5.62 6.35
N THR A 115 13.98 -4.52 6.84
CA THR A 115 14.37 -3.87 8.09
C THR A 115 13.52 -4.34 9.27
N THR A 116 13.80 -3.81 10.47
CA THR A 116 12.95 -4.07 11.64
C THR A 116 11.55 -3.58 11.36
N VAL A 117 10.57 -4.44 11.66
CA VAL A 117 9.16 -4.12 11.51
C VAL A 117 8.49 -4.18 12.86
N LYS A 118 7.71 -3.13 13.17
CA LYS A 118 6.80 -3.09 14.29
C LYS A 118 5.38 -3.17 13.78
N ILE A 119 4.67 -4.19 14.22
CA ILE A 119 3.31 -4.52 13.81
C ILE A 119 2.37 -4.27 14.97
N ASN A 120 1.39 -3.41 14.77
CA ASN A 120 0.28 -3.22 15.69
C ASN A 120 -0.99 -3.77 15.02
N GLY A 121 -1.54 -4.82 15.61
CA GLY A 121 -2.87 -5.33 15.29
C GLY A 121 -3.91 -4.89 16.32
N GLN A 122 -5.17 -5.27 16.13
CA GLN A 122 -6.25 -4.92 17.07
C GLN A 122 -5.98 -5.44 18.50
N ASN A 123 -5.49 -6.68 18.61
CA ASN A 123 -5.29 -7.37 19.89
C ASN A 123 -3.85 -7.90 20.08
N PHE A 124 -2.91 -7.45 19.26
CA PHE A 124 -1.52 -7.89 19.36
C PHE A 124 -0.55 -6.79 18.93
N ASN A 125 0.65 -6.82 19.50
CA ASN A 125 1.79 -6.04 19.05
C ASN A 125 2.97 -6.97 18.89
N SER A 126 3.69 -6.87 17.78
CA SER A 126 4.86 -7.68 17.50
C SER A 126 5.95 -6.81 16.91
N THR A 127 7.17 -6.98 17.41
CA THR A 127 8.36 -6.39 16.80
C THR A 127 9.26 -7.53 16.36
N GLY A 128 9.70 -7.51 15.11
CA GLY A 128 10.59 -8.53 14.61
C GLY A 128 11.64 -7.99 13.67
N LEU A 129 12.82 -8.58 13.75
CA LEU A 129 13.90 -8.39 12.80
C LEU A 129 13.74 -9.43 11.69
N LYS A 130 13.78 -8.99 10.42
CA LYS A 130 13.98 -9.79 9.18
C LYS A 130 12.73 -10.24 8.41
N TRP A 131 12.74 -9.90 7.12
CA TRP A 131 11.88 -10.28 5.99
C TRP A 131 10.39 -10.48 6.31
N TRP A 132 9.64 -9.38 6.27
CA TRP A 132 8.18 -9.42 6.37
C TRP A 132 7.55 -9.29 4.99
N VAL A 133 6.47 -10.04 4.77
CA VAL A 133 5.58 -9.87 3.63
C VAL A 133 4.18 -9.62 4.17
N ILE A 134 3.63 -8.45 3.91
CA ILE A 134 2.23 -8.14 4.11
C ILE A 134 1.57 -8.30 2.75
N CYS A 135 0.83 -9.38 2.58
CA CYS A 135 0.03 -9.59 1.39
C CYS A 135 -1.27 -8.78 1.57
N ALA A 136 -1.33 -7.58 1.01
CA ALA A 136 -2.44 -6.65 1.19
C ALA A 136 -3.81 -7.24 0.83
N ASN A 137 -3.83 -8.28 -0.03
CA ASN A 137 -5.02 -8.95 -0.57
C ASN A 137 -5.24 -10.39 -0.05
N LYS A 138 -4.47 -10.86 0.94
CA LYS A 138 -4.35 -12.30 1.24
C LYS A 138 -4.64 -12.70 2.69
N TRP A 139 -5.20 -11.80 3.49
CA TRP A 139 -5.76 -12.14 4.80
C TRP A 139 -7.28 -12.13 4.73
N PRO A 140 -7.91 -13.20 4.21
CA PRO A 140 -9.29 -13.48 4.55
C PRO A 140 -9.37 -13.84 6.04
N LEU A 141 -10.48 -13.46 6.66
CA LEU A 141 -10.86 -13.84 8.03
C LEU A 141 -10.79 -15.35 8.26
#